data_AF-A0A2B7X0B8-F1
#
_entry.id   AF-A0A2B7X0B8-F1
#
_cell.length_a   1.000
_cell.length_b   1.000
_cell.length_c   1.000
_cell.angle_alpha   90.00
_cell.angle_beta   90.00
_cell.angle_gamma   90.00
#
_symmetry.space_group_name_H-M   'P 1'
#
loop_
_entity.id
_entity.type
_entity.pdbx_description
1 polymer ?
#
loop_
_entity_poly.entity_id
_entity_poly.type
_entity_poly.pdbx_seq_one_letter_code
_entity_poly.pdbx_strand_id
1 'polypeptide(L)'
;MALFGAGVSYQGSTGNPADWDPNEVMKALILDNYTELDPAEPTGLDSRVYRRIEILKRLRKNPMLHKWDIENIDGILATYRDGSLGIEKGKVTYWYGGRMMMGPRLQLPPICEHIDLIDEYRGKFGPGHLWIEPRAPLQQRAAVAAFDSFDLSGHHGYNVKVQLIGQERSIIIPVLDDTGSSLLELLVEPDCIGLGFNMQYPHIIGPTQLWTANGGVERLSILVRAQVVTEDGKPLGPKIEIEASITPMTMAPVYYSRCSGRILQRTLYTATAPAYGGPLYVSTKKTGLMKILPAFK
;
A
#
# COMPACT_ATOMS: atom_id res chain seq x y z
N MET A 1 -6.01 -27.69 42.72
CA MET A 1 -7.03 -28.76 42.82
C MET A 1 -8.09 -28.45 41.78
N ALA A 2 -8.35 -29.41 40.88
CA ALA A 2 -9.21 -29.35 39.70
C ALA A 2 -10.68 -29.01 40.05
N LEU A 3 -11.52 -28.52 39.13
CA LEU A 3 -12.15 -29.34 38.08
C LEU A 3 -12.76 -28.52 36.93
N PHE A 4 -12.68 -29.15 35.76
CA PHE A 4 -13.21 -28.80 34.43
C PHE A 4 -14.73 -28.98 34.32
N GLY A 5 -15.32 -28.35 33.29
CA GLY A 5 -16.61 -28.73 32.70
C GLY A 5 -16.72 -28.32 31.22
N ALA A 6 -16.98 -29.31 30.37
CA ALA A 6 -17.21 -29.38 28.91
C ALA A 6 -17.88 -28.17 28.22
N GLY A 7 -17.73 -27.89 26.92
CA GLY A 7 -17.32 -28.70 25.77
C GLY A 7 -18.29 -28.45 24.61
N VAL A 8 -17.83 -27.88 23.51
CA VAL A 8 -18.51 -27.93 22.20
C VAL A 8 -17.47 -28.22 21.14
N SER A 9 -17.55 -29.42 20.58
CA SER A 9 -16.75 -29.90 19.45
C SER A 9 -17.29 -29.34 18.14
N TYR A 10 -16.46 -28.66 17.36
CA TYR A 10 -16.73 -28.43 15.94
C TYR A 10 -16.02 -29.53 15.15
N GLN A 11 -16.80 -30.42 14.53
CA GLN A 11 -16.28 -31.42 13.60
C GLN A 11 -15.86 -30.72 12.30
N GLY A 12 -14.59 -30.90 11.94
CA GLY A 12 -14.05 -30.42 10.69
C GLY A 12 -14.66 -31.16 9.49
N SER A 13 -14.96 -30.41 8.44
CA SER A 13 -14.90 -30.94 7.09
C SER A 13 -13.56 -30.52 6.49
N THR A 14 -12.77 -31.53 6.11
CA THR A 14 -11.47 -31.38 5.45
C THR A 14 -11.71 -31.00 3.99
N GLY A 15 -11.87 -29.71 3.72
CA GLY A 15 -11.68 -29.13 2.39
C GLY A 15 -10.30 -28.50 2.35
N ASN A 16 -9.34 -29.13 1.64
CA ASN A 16 -7.99 -28.63 1.48
C ASN A 16 -8.03 -27.20 0.90
N PRO A 17 -7.57 -26.16 1.63
CA PRO A 17 -7.24 -24.88 1.01
C PRO A 17 -5.98 -25.14 0.20
N ALA A 18 -6.12 -25.05 -1.12
CA ALA A 18 -5.07 -25.31 -2.09
C ALA A 18 -3.69 -24.81 -1.64
N ASP A 19 -2.69 -25.67 -1.83
CA ASP A 19 -1.28 -25.38 -1.71
C ASP A 19 -0.90 -24.15 -2.54
N TRP A 20 -0.38 -23.12 -1.89
CA TRP A 20 0.36 -22.07 -2.58
C TRP A 20 1.80 -22.13 -2.10
N ASP A 21 2.71 -22.55 -2.97
CA ASP A 21 4.15 -22.48 -2.74
C ASP A 21 4.58 -21.01 -2.70
N PRO A 22 5.11 -20.50 -1.57
CA PRO A 22 5.59 -19.12 -1.45
C PRO A 22 6.64 -18.75 -2.50
N ASN A 23 7.35 -19.72 -3.09
CA ASN A 23 8.30 -19.49 -4.17
C ASN A 23 7.62 -19.15 -5.52
N GLU A 24 6.36 -19.55 -5.76
CA GLU A 24 5.61 -19.17 -6.96
C GLU A 24 5.19 -17.70 -6.94
N VAL A 25 4.82 -17.19 -5.76
CA VAL A 25 4.46 -15.78 -5.56
C VAL A 25 5.68 -14.87 -5.77
N MET A 26 6.86 -15.31 -5.30
CA MET A 26 8.12 -14.59 -5.54
C MET A 26 8.57 -14.65 -7.00
N LYS A 27 8.36 -15.78 -7.70
CA LYS A 27 8.61 -15.90 -9.15
C LYS A 27 7.71 -14.97 -9.97
N ALA A 28 6.44 -14.82 -9.60
CA ALA A 28 5.49 -13.92 -10.28
C ALA A 28 5.80 -12.42 -10.09
N LEU A 29 6.56 -12.06 -9.05
CA LEU A 29 6.94 -10.68 -8.76
C LEU A 29 8.28 -10.26 -9.40
N ILE A 30 9.16 -11.23 -9.71
CA ILE A 30 10.57 -11.00 -10.09
C ILE A 30 10.89 -11.42 -11.55
N LEU A 31 10.13 -12.31 -12.19
CA LEU A 31 10.42 -12.75 -13.56
C LEU A 31 9.62 -11.94 -14.60
N ASP A 32 10.35 -11.22 -15.47
CA ASP A 32 9.82 -10.57 -16.69
C ASP A 32 9.34 -11.56 -17.77
N ASN A 33 9.43 -12.87 -17.51
CA ASN A 33 8.95 -13.93 -18.40
C ASN A 33 7.64 -14.51 -17.87
N TYR A 34 6.56 -13.76 -18.04
CA TYR A 34 5.20 -14.23 -17.84
C TYR A 34 4.84 -15.18 -19.00
N THR A 35 4.99 -16.50 -18.80
CA THR A 35 4.87 -17.49 -19.89
C THR A 35 3.49 -18.10 -20.07
N GLU A 36 2.59 -18.01 -19.09
CA GLU A 36 1.23 -18.55 -19.22
C GLU A 36 0.21 -17.42 -19.35
N LEU A 37 -0.04 -17.00 -20.58
CA LEU A 37 -1.15 -16.11 -20.90
C LEU A 37 -2.47 -16.87 -20.70
N ASP A 38 -3.42 -16.24 -20.01
CA ASP A 38 -4.80 -16.72 -19.98
C ASP A 38 -5.28 -16.88 -21.44
N PRO A 39 -5.65 -18.09 -21.89
CA PRO A 39 -5.99 -18.35 -23.29
C PRO A 39 -7.25 -17.58 -23.74
N ALA A 40 -8.02 -17.01 -22.82
CA ALA A 40 -9.14 -16.13 -23.13
C ALA A 40 -8.71 -14.69 -23.51
N GLU A 41 -7.46 -14.31 -23.26
CA GLU A 41 -6.95 -12.97 -23.62
C GLU A 41 -6.47 -12.93 -25.08
N PRO A 42 -6.71 -11.81 -25.79
CA PRO A 42 -6.31 -11.69 -27.18
C PRO A 42 -4.79 -11.73 -27.30
N THR A 43 -4.29 -12.39 -28.35
CA THR A 43 -2.86 -12.49 -28.64
C THR A 43 -2.31 -11.18 -29.22
N GLY A 44 -1.03 -10.88 -28.96
CA GLY A 44 -0.34 -9.75 -29.58
C GLY A 44 -0.36 -8.44 -28.77
N LEU A 45 -0.83 -8.46 -27.52
CA LEU A 45 -0.72 -7.32 -26.61
C LEU A 45 0.71 -7.18 -26.06
N ASP A 46 1.06 -5.98 -25.60
CA ASP A 46 2.31 -5.73 -24.86
C ASP A 46 2.33 -6.53 -23.55
N SER A 47 3.47 -7.09 -23.15
CA SER A 47 3.59 -7.90 -21.93
C SER A 47 3.17 -7.16 -20.66
N ARG A 48 3.38 -5.83 -20.62
CA ARG A 48 2.93 -4.98 -19.51
C ARG A 48 1.40 -4.87 -19.49
N VAL A 49 0.76 -4.86 -20.66
CA VAL A 49 -0.71 -4.86 -20.78
C VAL A 49 -1.27 -6.17 -20.24
N TYR A 50 -0.71 -7.33 -20.60
CA TYR A 50 -1.12 -8.62 -20.01
C TYR A 50 -1.00 -8.63 -18.49
N ARG A 51 0.15 -8.18 -17.96
CA ARG A 51 0.34 -8.06 -16.51
C ARG A 51 -0.70 -7.14 -15.86
N ARG A 52 -1.11 -6.08 -16.55
CA ARG A 52 -2.11 -5.16 -16.02
C ARG A 52 -3.52 -5.75 -16.05
N ILE A 53 -3.89 -6.45 -17.13
CA ILE A 53 -5.14 -7.22 -17.24
C ILE A 53 -5.26 -8.20 -16.08
N GLU A 54 -4.20 -8.97 -15.78
CA GLU A 54 -4.10 -9.88 -14.64
C GLU A 54 -4.41 -9.19 -13.30
N ILE A 55 -3.76 -8.05 -13.03
CA ILE A 55 -3.98 -7.27 -11.80
C ILE A 55 -5.44 -6.82 -11.71
N LEU A 56 -6.00 -6.31 -12.81
CA LEU A 56 -7.37 -5.84 -12.86
C LEU A 56 -8.38 -6.97 -12.68
N LYS A 57 -8.16 -8.15 -13.27
CA LYS A 57 -8.97 -9.35 -13.01
C LYS A 57 -8.97 -9.75 -11.54
N ARG A 58 -7.81 -9.71 -10.87
CA ARG A 58 -7.70 -10.01 -9.43
C ARG A 58 -8.45 -8.98 -8.59
N LEU A 59 -8.27 -7.69 -8.89
CA LEU A 59 -9.00 -6.60 -8.22
C LEU A 59 -10.51 -6.75 -8.41
N ARG A 60 -10.97 -7.10 -9.61
CA ARG A 60 -12.39 -7.31 -9.94
C ARG A 60 -13.02 -8.45 -9.15
N LYS A 61 -12.24 -9.46 -8.75
CA LYS A 61 -12.73 -10.60 -7.92
C LYS A 61 -12.92 -10.22 -6.45
N ASN A 62 -12.51 -9.02 -6.02
CA ASN A 62 -12.67 -8.57 -4.64
C ASN A 62 -14.17 -8.31 -4.34
N PRO A 63 -14.80 -9.04 -3.40
CA PRO A 63 -16.22 -8.87 -3.07
C PRO A 63 -16.53 -7.52 -2.40
N MET A 64 -15.53 -6.81 -1.89
CA MET A 64 -15.69 -5.50 -1.26
C MET A 64 -15.60 -4.34 -2.25
N LEU A 65 -15.33 -4.62 -3.53
CA LEU A 65 -15.21 -3.56 -4.52
C LEU A 65 -16.57 -2.94 -4.83
N HIS A 66 -16.65 -1.60 -4.78
CA HIS A 66 -17.90 -0.91 -5.08
C HIS A 66 -18.32 -1.12 -6.55
N LYS A 67 -19.62 -1.19 -6.83
CA LYS A 67 -20.13 -1.47 -8.19
C LYS A 67 -19.58 -0.52 -9.26
N TRP A 68 -19.40 0.76 -8.91
CA TRP A 68 -18.86 1.77 -9.83
C TRP A 68 -17.38 1.54 -10.17
N ASP A 69 -16.61 0.97 -9.24
CA ASP A 69 -15.23 0.60 -9.50
C ASP A 69 -15.16 -0.66 -10.36
N ILE A 70 -16.10 -1.60 -10.18
CA ILE A 70 -16.26 -2.76 -11.08
C ILE A 70 -16.55 -2.28 -12.51
N GLU A 71 -17.47 -1.34 -12.70
CA GLU A 71 -17.78 -0.76 -14.01
C GLU A 71 -16.55 -0.12 -14.66
N ASN A 72 -15.76 0.64 -13.89
CA ASN A 72 -14.50 1.23 -14.35
C ASN A 72 -13.47 0.17 -14.74
N ILE A 73 -13.27 -0.86 -13.92
CA ILE A 73 -12.36 -1.97 -14.22
C ILE A 73 -12.80 -2.71 -15.48
N ASP A 74 -14.10 -2.95 -15.65
CA ASP A 74 -14.63 -3.63 -16.84
C ASP A 74 -14.38 -2.79 -18.11
N GLY A 75 -14.54 -1.47 -18.03
CA GLY A 75 -14.17 -0.54 -19.11
C GLY A 75 -12.68 -0.58 -19.44
N ILE A 76 -11.81 -0.56 -18.43
CA ILE A 76 -10.35 -0.62 -18.61
C ILE A 76 -9.91 -1.96 -19.22
N LEU A 77 -10.50 -3.07 -18.76
CA LEU A 77 -10.22 -4.39 -19.31
C LEU A 77 -10.64 -4.48 -20.78
N ALA A 78 -11.79 -3.90 -21.14
CA ALA A 78 -12.25 -3.87 -22.52
C ALA A 78 -11.26 -3.12 -23.44
N THR A 79 -10.78 -1.94 -23.03
CA THR A 79 -9.86 -1.15 -23.86
C THR A 79 -8.43 -1.68 -23.90
N TYR A 80 -7.97 -2.39 -22.87
CA TYR A 80 -6.72 -3.14 -22.98
C TYR A 80 -6.83 -4.32 -23.96
N ARG A 81 -7.98 -5.02 -23.96
CA ARG A 81 -8.21 -6.18 -24.82
C ARG A 81 -8.38 -5.82 -26.29
N ASP A 82 -9.07 -4.72 -26.59
CA ASP A 82 -9.23 -4.26 -27.97
C ASP A 82 -7.99 -3.52 -28.52
N GLY A 83 -6.98 -3.29 -27.67
CA GLY A 83 -5.73 -2.62 -28.01
C GLY A 83 -5.83 -1.09 -28.11
N SER A 84 -6.98 -0.49 -27.78
CA SER A 84 -7.18 0.97 -27.77
C SER A 84 -6.46 1.66 -26.61
N LEU A 85 -6.17 0.93 -25.53
CA LEU A 85 -5.35 1.41 -24.41
C LEU A 85 -4.01 0.67 -24.36
N GLY A 86 -2.91 1.43 -24.49
CA GLY A 86 -1.55 0.95 -24.24
C GLY A 86 -1.00 1.45 -22.90
N ILE A 87 0.03 0.77 -22.37
CA ILE A 87 0.75 1.26 -21.17
C ILE A 87 1.89 2.19 -21.59
N GLU A 88 1.68 3.47 -21.35
CA GLU A 88 2.68 4.52 -21.56
C GLU A 88 3.33 4.93 -20.23
N LYS A 89 4.67 4.88 -20.16
CA LYS A 89 5.41 5.15 -18.94
C LYS A 89 5.13 6.57 -18.43
N GLY A 90 4.65 6.65 -17.18
CA GLY A 90 4.36 7.91 -16.50
C GLY A 90 3.07 8.59 -16.94
N LYS A 91 2.29 7.98 -17.83
CA LYS A 91 0.97 8.50 -18.19
C LYS A 91 -0.14 7.79 -17.42
N VAL A 92 -1.25 8.49 -17.22
CA VAL A 92 -2.47 8.00 -16.58
C VAL A 92 -3.70 8.30 -17.44
N THR A 93 -4.75 7.53 -17.22
CA THR A 93 -6.10 7.66 -17.79
C THR A 93 -7.12 7.78 -16.66
N TYR A 94 -8.19 8.52 -16.92
CA TYR A 94 -9.29 8.78 -15.99
C TYR A 94 -10.53 8.04 -16.47
N TRP A 95 -11.21 7.39 -15.54
CA TRP A 95 -12.34 6.52 -15.83
C TRP A 95 -13.53 6.86 -14.94
N TYR A 96 -14.73 6.90 -15.52
CA TYR A 96 -15.98 7.13 -14.79
C TYR A 96 -17.12 6.33 -15.42
N GLY A 97 -17.79 5.48 -14.64
CA GLY A 97 -18.88 4.63 -15.13
C GLY A 97 -18.45 3.72 -16.29
N GLY A 98 -17.22 3.19 -16.26
CA GLY A 98 -16.69 2.32 -17.31
C GLY A 98 -16.24 3.02 -18.59
N ARG A 99 -16.20 4.36 -18.61
CA ARG A 99 -15.76 5.15 -19.77
C ARG A 99 -14.46 5.86 -19.50
N MET A 100 -13.55 5.84 -20.48
CA MET A 100 -12.33 6.65 -20.43
C MET A 100 -12.72 8.12 -20.67
N MET A 101 -12.59 8.92 -19.62
CA MET A 101 -12.95 10.33 -19.63
C MET A 101 -11.80 11.22 -20.09
N MET A 102 -10.56 10.82 -19.80
CA MET A 102 -9.38 11.63 -20.12
C MET A 102 -8.11 10.76 -20.16
N GLY A 103 -7.13 11.15 -20.98
CA GLY A 103 -5.81 10.53 -21.07
C GLY A 103 -5.62 9.68 -22.34
N PRO A 104 -4.45 9.02 -22.50
CA PRO A 104 -3.30 8.98 -21.59
C PRO A 104 -2.56 10.33 -21.46
N ARG A 105 -2.21 10.77 -20.23
CA ARG A 105 -1.44 12.01 -19.98
C ARG A 105 -0.43 11.93 -18.84
N LEU A 106 0.66 12.71 -18.89
CA LEU A 106 1.81 12.64 -17.97
C LEU A 106 1.58 13.15 -16.54
N GLN A 107 0.56 13.99 -16.32
CA GLN A 107 0.32 14.63 -15.03
C GLN A 107 -1.04 14.23 -14.47
N LEU A 108 -1.04 13.81 -13.20
CA LEU A 108 -2.24 13.91 -12.38
C LEU A 108 -2.55 15.40 -12.25
N PRO A 109 -3.78 15.85 -12.53
CA PRO A 109 -4.16 17.21 -12.25
C PRO A 109 -4.11 17.45 -10.74
N PRO A 110 -4.03 18.72 -10.31
CA PRO A 110 -4.13 19.08 -8.90
C PRO A 110 -5.37 18.46 -8.25
N ILE A 111 -5.33 18.18 -6.94
CA ILE A 111 -6.45 17.57 -6.21
C ILE A 111 -7.76 18.37 -6.40
N CYS A 112 -7.70 19.70 -6.47
CA CYS A 112 -8.89 20.53 -6.71
C CYS A 112 -9.55 20.20 -8.06
N GLU A 113 -8.76 20.03 -9.12
CA GLU A 113 -9.28 19.56 -10.41
C GLU A 113 -9.88 18.14 -10.33
N HIS A 114 -9.45 17.27 -9.40
CA HIS A 114 -10.10 15.95 -9.25
C HIS A 114 -11.52 16.09 -8.73
N ILE A 115 -11.74 17.01 -7.78
CA ILE A 115 -13.05 17.26 -7.20
C ILE A 115 -13.97 17.86 -8.28
N ASP A 116 -13.47 18.85 -9.02
CA ASP A 116 -14.23 19.48 -10.11
C ASP A 116 -14.63 18.47 -11.19
N LEU A 117 -13.71 17.57 -11.56
CA LEU A 117 -14.00 16.48 -12.51
C LEU A 117 -15.03 15.48 -11.98
N ILE A 118 -15.00 15.15 -10.68
CA ILE A 118 -16.00 14.27 -10.06
C ILE A 118 -17.38 14.90 -10.14
N ASP A 119 -17.51 16.18 -9.80
CA ASP A 119 -18.79 16.87 -9.81
C ASP A 119 -19.30 17.07 -11.25
N GLU A 120 -18.42 17.43 -12.19
CA GLU A 120 -18.75 17.53 -13.61
C GLU A 120 -19.28 16.19 -14.16
N TYR A 121 -18.54 15.10 -13.94
CA TYR A 121 -18.92 13.78 -14.44
C TYR A 121 -20.16 13.24 -13.76
N ARG A 122 -20.34 13.53 -12.46
CA ARG A 122 -21.57 13.19 -11.75
C ARG A 122 -22.79 13.91 -12.35
N GLY A 123 -22.65 15.18 -12.72
CA GLY A 123 -23.71 15.95 -13.38
C GLY A 123 -24.06 15.41 -14.78
N LYS A 124 -23.06 14.95 -15.54
CA LYS A 124 -23.24 14.47 -16.92
C LYS A 124 -23.69 13.01 -17.01
N PHE A 125 -23.18 12.14 -16.16
CA PHE A 125 -23.33 10.68 -16.28
C PHE A 125 -24.09 10.04 -15.11
N GLY A 126 -24.45 10.83 -14.10
CA GLY A 126 -25.08 10.34 -12.88
C GLY A 126 -24.08 9.83 -11.84
N PRO A 127 -24.55 9.13 -10.78
CA PRO A 127 -23.70 8.66 -9.69
C PRO A 127 -22.60 7.69 -10.15
N GLY A 128 -21.37 7.93 -9.70
CA GLY A 128 -20.20 7.11 -10.04
C GLY A 128 -18.95 7.48 -9.22
N HIS A 129 -17.89 6.70 -9.41
CA HIS A 129 -16.54 6.95 -8.86
C HIS A 129 -15.55 7.26 -9.97
N LEU A 130 -14.65 8.20 -9.71
CA LEU A 130 -13.51 8.48 -10.57
C LEU A 130 -12.39 7.49 -10.29
N TRP A 131 -11.93 6.79 -11.32
CA TRP A 131 -10.80 5.88 -11.26
C TRP A 131 -9.62 6.41 -12.08
N ILE A 132 -8.40 6.18 -11.60
CA ILE A 132 -7.16 6.62 -12.28
C ILE A 132 -6.27 5.41 -12.57
N GLU A 133 -5.90 5.24 -13.83
CA GLU A 133 -5.23 4.06 -14.37
C GLU A 133 -3.95 4.41 -15.17
N PRO A 134 -2.76 3.86 -14.85
CA PRO A 134 -2.45 3.07 -13.66
C PRO A 134 -2.45 3.96 -12.41
N ARG A 135 -2.79 3.40 -11.24
CA ARG A 135 -2.54 4.09 -9.95
C ARG A 135 -1.05 4.43 -9.88
N ALA A 136 -0.72 5.73 -9.93
CA ALA A 136 0.65 6.20 -10.07
C ALA A 136 1.53 5.78 -8.88
N PRO A 137 2.76 5.28 -9.13
CA PRO A 137 3.84 5.38 -8.15
C PRO A 137 4.31 6.85 -8.10
N LEU A 138 4.24 7.46 -6.91
CA LEU A 138 4.64 8.85 -6.66
C LEU A 138 6.19 9.00 -6.74
N GLN A 139 6.71 10.05 -7.38
CA GLN A 139 8.15 10.41 -7.42
C GLN A 139 8.48 11.65 -6.56
N GLN A 140 9.67 11.70 -5.93
CA GLN A 140 10.04 12.71 -4.89
C GLN A 140 11.50 13.23 -4.94
N ARG A 141 11.78 14.34 -4.22
CA ARG A 141 13.02 15.20 -4.17
C ARG A 141 13.85 15.07 -2.87
N ALA A 142 15.10 15.58 -2.89
CA ALA A 142 16.29 15.40 -1.99
C ALA A 142 16.13 15.58 -0.44
N ALA A 143 16.59 14.59 0.35
CA ALA A 143 16.97 14.63 1.77
C ALA A 143 17.77 13.35 2.13
N VAL A 144 18.57 13.33 3.21
CA VAL A 144 19.48 12.22 3.60
C VAL A 144 19.42 11.99 5.12
N ALA A 145 19.35 10.74 5.58
CA ALA A 145 19.47 10.34 6.99
C ALA A 145 20.05 8.92 7.15
N ALA A 146 20.45 8.54 8.36
CA ALA A 146 20.85 7.18 8.73
C ALA A 146 20.11 6.78 10.01
N PHE A 147 19.73 5.50 10.11
CA PHE A 147 19.03 4.93 11.27
C PHE A 147 19.79 3.69 11.77
N ASP A 148 19.97 3.57 13.08
CA ASP A 148 20.64 2.42 13.71
C ASP A 148 19.70 1.21 13.84
N SER A 149 20.26 0.00 13.99
CA SER A 149 19.49 -1.22 14.25
C SER A 149 18.94 -1.21 15.69
N PHE A 150 17.66 -1.48 15.86
CA PHE A 150 16.93 -1.32 17.11
C PHE A 150 16.88 -2.58 17.98
N ASP A 151 17.06 -3.78 17.41
CA ASP A 151 16.90 -5.03 18.15
C ASP A 151 17.94 -6.13 17.81
N LEU A 152 17.98 -7.18 18.65
CA LEU A 152 18.83 -8.36 18.49
C LEU A 152 18.50 -9.15 17.20
N SER A 153 17.34 -8.91 16.59
CA SER A 153 16.94 -9.48 15.30
C SER A 153 17.42 -8.64 14.10
N GLY A 154 18.07 -7.50 14.33
CA GLY A 154 18.65 -6.66 13.30
C GLY A 154 17.64 -5.80 12.54
N HIS A 155 16.44 -5.57 13.09
CA HIS A 155 15.48 -4.65 12.46
C HIS A 155 15.87 -3.19 12.71
N HIS A 156 15.62 -2.33 11.72
CA HIS A 156 15.83 -0.90 11.83
C HIS A 156 14.57 -0.21 12.35
N GLY A 157 14.72 0.58 13.40
CA GLY A 157 13.67 1.46 13.91
C GLY A 157 13.79 2.84 13.30
N TYR A 158 12.68 3.45 12.94
CA TYR A 158 12.65 4.85 12.49
C TYR A 158 11.34 5.53 12.87
N ASN A 159 11.30 6.85 12.70
CA ASN A 159 10.14 7.65 13.08
C ASN A 159 9.31 8.06 11.86
N VAL A 160 8.00 8.00 12.02
CA VAL A 160 7.03 8.47 11.03
C VAL A 160 6.13 9.51 11.65
N LYS A 161 6.04 10.67 11.00
CA LYS A 161 5.02 11.67 11.28
C LYS A 161 3.73 11.29 10.59
N VAL A 162 2.67 11.07 11.36
CA VAL A 162 1.35 10.65 10.90
C VAL A 162 0.33 11.75 11.14
N GLN A 163 -0.58 11.94 10.20
CA GLN A 163 -1.64 12.96 10.22
C GLN A 163 -2.91 12.40 9.58
N LEU A 164 -4.08 12.66 10.17
CA LEU A 164 -5.35 12.36 9.51
C LEU A 164 -5.56 13.33 8.33
N ILE A 165 -6.07 12.82 7.21
CA ILE A 165 -6.34 13.62 6.01
C ILE A 165 -7.41 14.67 6.35
N GLY A 166 -7.15 15.92 5.96
CA GLY A 166 -8.03 17.06 6.26
C GLY A 166 -7.87 17.63 7.68
N GLN A 167 -6.94 17.12 8.49
CA GLN A 167 -6.66 17.66 9.82
C GLN A 167 -5.22 18.19 9.93
N GLU A 168 -5.01 19.21 10.76
CA GLU A 168 -3.67 19.75 11.04
C GLU A 168 -2.90 18.97 12.11
N ARG A 169 -3.62 18.26 12.98
CA ARG A 169 -3.01 17.48 14.07
C ARG A 169 -2.18 16.32 13.52
N SER A 170 -0.97 16.16 14.07
CA SER A 170 -0.06 15.08 13.72
C SER A 170 0.67 14.56 14.94
N ILE A 171 1.04 13.29 14.91
CA ILE A 171 1.91 12.65 15.91
C ILE A 171 3.16 12.09 15.23
N ILE A 172 4.21 11.84 16.00
CA ILE A 172 5.39 11.08 15.54
C ILE A 172 5.37 9.75 16.27
N ILE A 173 5.44 8.66 15.51
CA ILE A 173 5.43 7.30 16.06
C ILE A 173 6.70 6.55 15.62
N PRO A 174 7.27 5.73 16.51
CA PRO A 174 8.33 4.79 16.14
C PRO A 174 7.72 3.57 15.45
N VAL A 175 8.37 3.14 14.37
CA VAL A 175 7.99 1.99 13.54
C VAL A 175 9.24 1.19 13.17
N LEU A 176 9.06 -0.08 12.80
CA LEU A 176 10.12 -0.91 12.22
C LEU A 176 10.08 -0.91 10.70
N ASP A 177 11.25 -0.96 10.07
CA ASP A 177 11.39 -1.32 8.66
C ASP A 177 11.07 -2.81 8.46
N ASP A 178 9.78 -3.12 8.44
CA ASP A 178 9.27 -4.44 8.12
C ASP A 178 8.94 -4.54 6.64
N THR A 179 9.87 -5.14 5.88
CA THR A 179 9.72 -5.37 4.44
C THR A 179 8.55 -6.30 4.08
N GLY A 180 8.06 -7.09 5.04
CA GLY A 180 6.89 -7.97 4.88
C GLY A 180 5.56 -7.23 5.03
N SER A 181 5.53 -6.08 5.72
CA SER A 181 4.29 -5.36 5.97
C SER A 181 3.85 -4.51 4.78
N SER A 182 2.53 -4.53 4.51
CA SER A 182 1.92 -3.71 3.47
C SER A 182 1.27 -2.43 3.99
N LEU A 183 0.87 -2.40 5.27
CA LEU A 183 0.13 -1.31 5.88
C LEU A 183 0.92 -0.68 7.03
N LEU A 184 0.77 0.62 7.20
CA LEU A 184 1.24 1.29 8.42
C LEU A 184 0.38 0.80 9.59
N GLU A 185 1.01 0.47 10.71
CA GLU A 185 0.28 0.12 11.90
C GLU A 185 0.12 1.31 12.85
N LEU A 186 -1.14 1.56 13.25
CA LEU A 186 -1.49 2.51 14.30
C LEU A 186 -2.13 1.78 15.47
N LEU A 187 -1.72 2.13 16.67
CA LEU A 187 -2.36 1.63 17.88
C LEU A 187 -3.58 2.50 18.21
N VAL A 188 -4.67 1.88 18.67
CA VAL A 188 -5.84 2.62 19.19
C VAL A 188 -5.40 3.63 20.25
N GLU A 189 -4.56 3.17 21.18
CA GLU A 189 -3.88 4.01 22.16
C GLU A 189 -2.37 3.74 22.06
N PRO A 190 -1.50 4.77 21.99
CA PRO A 190 -1.82 6.19 22.08
C PRO A 190 -2.12 6.86 20.72
N ASP A 191 -1.97 6.18 19.59
CA ASP A 191 -1.83 6.83 18.28
C ASP A 191 -3.15 7.43 17.77
N CYS A 192 -4.23 6.64 17.71
CA CYS A 192 -5.52 7.12 17.23
C CYS A 192 -6.09 8.25 18.12
N ILE A 193 -5.96 8.13 19.44
CA ILE A 193 -6.31 9.21 20.39
C ILE A 193 -5.43 10.44 20.15
N GLY A 194 -4.11 10.23 19.99
CA GLY A 194 -3.13 11.27 19.71
C GLY A 194 -3.38 12.00 18.39
N LEU A 195 -4.05 11.36 17.45
CA LEU A 195 -4.48 11.94 16.17
C LEU A 195 -5.86 12.62 16.25
N GLY A 196 -6.65 12.37 17.30
CA GLY A 196 -8.06 12.80 17.34
C GLY A 196 -8.97 12.00 16.41
N PHE A 197 -8.60 10.75 16.12
CA PHE A 197 -9.41 9.85 15.29
C PHE A 197 -10.74 9.52 15.95
N ASN A 198 -11.81 9.47 15.14
CA ASN A 198 -13.11 8.98 15.53
C ASN A 198 -13.83 8.36 14.32
N MET A 199 -14.96 7.69 14.55
CA MET A 199 -15.70 6.96 13.52
C MET A 199 -16.40 7.84 12.47
N GLN A 200 -16.40 9.17 12.63
CA GLN A 200 -16.88 10.12 11.62
C GLN A 200 -15.78 10.53 10.63
N TYR A 201 -14.57 9.99 10.76
CA TYR A 201 -13.48 10.27 9.85
C TYR A 201 -13.82 9.81 8.42
N PRO A 202 -13.82 10.72 7.41
CA PRO A 202 -14.34 10.40 6.08
C PRO A 202 -13.47 9.45 5.26
N HIS A 203 -12.24 9.16 5.72
CA HIS A 203 -11.30 8.27 5.03
C HIS A 203 -11.11 6.93 5.75
N ILE A 204 -12.18 6.42 6.36
CA ILE A 204 -12.26 5.02 6.81
C ILE A 204 -12.42 4.13 5.58
N ILE A 205 -11.56 3.13 5.44
CA ILE A 205 -11.67 2.11 4.39
C ILE A 205 -12.62 0.99 4.85
N GLY A 206 -12.51 0.56 6.11
CA GLY A 206 -13.33 -0.48 6.70
C GLY A 206 -12.52 -1.68 7.20
N PRO A 207 -13.20 -2.77 7.61
CA PRO A 207 -12.54 -4.01 7.99
C PRO A 207 -11.69 -4.55 6.84
N THR A 208 -10.43 -4.86 7.14
CA THR A 208 -9.42 -5.34 6.20
C THR A 208 -8.77 -6.58 6.77
N GLN A 209 -8.73 -7.65 5.97
CA GLN A 209 -8.09 -8.89 6.36
C GLN A 209 -6.58 -8.81 6.11
N LEU A 210 -5.80 -8.99 7.17
CA LEU A 210 -4.35 -8.98 7.18
C LEU A 210 -3.83 -10.38 7.43
N TRP A 211 -2.79 -10.77 6.70
CA TRP A 211 -2.07 -12.01 6.94
C TRP A 211 -0.84 -11.72 7.79
N THR A 212 -0.81 -12.28 8.99
CA THR A 212 0.33 -12.21 9.91
C THR A 212 1.04 -13.56 9.94
N ALA A 213 2.23 -13.61 10.56
CA ALA A 213 2.92 -14.87 10.82
C ALA A 213 2.06 -15.86 11.65
N ASN A 214 1.12 -15.35 12.45
CA ASN A 214 0.23 -16.16 13.29
C ASN A 214 -1.14 -16.43 12.64
N GLY A 215 -1.28 -16.16 11.34
CA GLY A 215 -2.51 -16.36 10.57
C GLY A 215 -3.24 -15.07 10.22
N GLY A 216 -4.44 -15.23 9.67
CA GLY A 216 -5.29 -14.12 9.23
C GLY A 216 -5.94 -13.40 10.41
N VAL A 217 -5.91 -12.08 10.40
CA VAL A 217 -6.62 -11.22 11.36
C VAL A 217 -7.42 -10.17 10.61
N GLU A 218 -8.54 -9.74 11.17
CA GLU A 218 -9.29 -8.61 10.64
C GLU A 218 -9.00 -7.34 11.47
N ARG A 219 -8.76 -6.22 10.79
CA ARG A 219 -8.46 -4.92 11.40
C ARG A 219 -9.20 -3.81 10.68
N LEU A 220 -9.57 -2.75 11.39
CA LEU A 220 -10.09 -1.54 10.76
C LEU A 220 -8.95 -0.81 10.04
N SER A 221 -9.11 -0.51 8.76
CA SER A 221 -8.18 0.29 7.97
C SER A 221 -8.70 1.70 7.72
N ILE A 222 -7.77 2.67 7.71
CA ILE A 222 -8.02 4.07 7.40
C ILE A 222 -6.92 4.61 6.47
N LEU A 223 -7.21 5.66 5.71
CA LEU A 223 -6.16 6.41 5.00
C LEU A 223 -5.60 7.51 5.90
N VAL A 224 -4.27 7.66 5.92
CA VAL A 224 -3.56 8.71 6.64
C VAL A 224 -2.49 9.34 5.76
N ARG A 225 -2.04 10.53 6.13
CA ARG A 225 -0.81 11.12 5.61
C ARG A 225 0.36 10.72 6.50
N ALA A 226 1.38 10.14 5.90
CA ALA A 226 2.59 9.73 6.58
C ALA A 226 3.82 10.38 5.92
N GLN A 227 4.83 10.66 6.74
CA GLN A 227 6.11 11.21 6.31
C GLN A 227 7.21 10.68 7.21
N VAL A 228 8.28 10.15 6.63
CA VAL A 228 9.46 9.76 7.40
C VAL A 228 10.05 11.00 8.05
N VAL A 229 10.49 10.90 9.30
CA VAL A 229 11.19 11.99 9.99
C VAL A 229 12.52 11.49 10.55
N THR A 230 13.48 12.39 10.63
CA THR A 230 14.74 12.17 11.35
C THR A 230 14.49 12.13 12.86
N GLU A 231 15.52 11.76 13.64
CA GLU A 231 15.44 11.70 15.11
C GLU A 231 15.08 13.04 15.76
N ASP A 232 15.52 14.16 15.17
CA ASP A 232 15.15 15.51 15.60
C ASP A 232 13.76 15.97 15.08
N GLY A 233 12.99 15.05 14.50
CA GLY A 233 11.63 15.29 14.02
C GLY A 233 11.54 16.05 12.69
N LYS A 234 12.66 16.29 12.00
CA LYS A 234 12.64 16.97 10.69
C LYS A 234 12.09 16.05 9.60
N PRO A 235 11.25 16.58 8.70
CA PRO A 235 10.68 15.80 7.61
C PRO A 235 11.75 15.31 6.62
N LEU A 236 11.64 14.04 6.24
CA LEU A 236 12.48 13.38 5.26
C LEU A 236 11.61 12.84 4.12
N GLY A 237 11.83 13.37 2.91
CA GLY A 237 10.88 13.18 1.80
C GLY A 237 9.59 13.98 2.03
N PRO A 238 8.61 13.90 1.13
CA PRO A 238 7.32 14.54 1.27
C PRO A 238 6.28 13.57 1.86
N LYS A 239 5.14 14.13 2.23
CA LYS A 239 4.00 13.39 2.76
C LYS A 239 3.40 12.50 1.67
N ILE A 240 3.06 11.27 2.02
CA ILE A 240 2.28 10.35 1.17
C ILE A 240 1.01 9.94 1.87
N GLU A 241 -0.02 9.65 1.08
CA GLU A 241 -1.23 9.00 1.57
C GLU A 241 -1.01 7.49 1.56
N ILE A 242 -1.21 6.87 2.71
CA ILE A 242 -1.02 5.43 2.92
C ILE A 242 -2.18 4.89 3.74
N GLU A 243 -2.52 3.64 3.49
CA GLU A 243 -3.44 2.87 4.32
C GLU A 243 -2.73 2.45 5.61
N ALA A 244 -3.44 2.65 6.71
CA ALA A 244 -3.02 2.25 8.04
C ALA A 244 -4.05 1.33 8.69
N SER A 245 -3.60 0.22 9.25
CA SER A 245 -4.42 -0.67 10.06
C SER A 245 -4.41 -0.23 11.52
N ILE A 246 -5.58 -0.27 12.16
CA ILE A 246 -5.76 0.06 13.57
C ILE A 246 -5.71 -1.22 14.40
N THR A 247 -4.72 -1.31 15.28
CA THR A 247 -4.51 -2.46 16.18
C THR A 247 -4.92 -2.11 17.62
N PRO A 248 -5.77 -2.92 18.28
CA PRO A 248 -6.12 -2.72 19.69
C PRO A 248 -4.92 -2.89 20.62
N MET A 249 -4.75 -1.99 21.59
CA MET A 249 -3.62 -2.01 22.53
C MET A 249 -3.61 -3.26 23.43
N THR A 250 -4.78 -3.86 23.71
CA THR A 250 -4.88 -5.12 24.48
C THR A 250 -4.12 -6.28 23.85
N MET A 251 -3.74 -6.17 22.57
CA MET A 251 -2.95 -7.16 21.84
C MET A 251 -1.46 -6.79 21.70
N ALA A 252 -1.05 -5.61 22.17
CA ALA A 252 0.32 -5.11 22.04
C ALA A 252 1.09 -5.39 23.35
N PRO A 253 2.01 -6.38 23.40
CA PRO A 253 2.92 -6.55 24.53
C PRO A 253 3.73 -5.28 24.83
N VAL A 254 4.33 -5.22 26.03
CA VAL A 254 5.16 -4.09 26.51
C VAL A 254 6.31 -3.73 25.53
N TYR A 255 6.69 -4.65 24.65
CA TYR A 255 7.70 -4.48 23.59
C TYR A 255 7.11 -4.60 22.18
N TYR A 256 5.93 -4.05 21.96
CA TYR A 256 5.31 -4.06 20.65
C TYR A 256 5.92 -2.99 19.74
N SER A 257 6.49 -3.45 18.64
CA SER A 257 6.97 -2.58 17.58
C SER A 257 5.97 -2.53 16.43
N ARG A 258 5.64 -1.31 15.99
CA ARG A 258 4.68 -1.08 14.91
C ARG A 258 5.30 -1.42 13.56
N CYS A 259 4.52 -2.05 12.70
CA CYS A 259 4.93 -2.23 11.31
C CYS A 259 4.82 -0.89 10.55
N SER A 260 5.86 -0.49 9.83
CA SER A 260 5.83 0.75 9.06
C SER A 260 5.06 0.68 7.74
N GLY A 261 4.71 -0.53 7.32
CA GLY A 261 4.26 -0.80 5.96
C GLY A 261 5.35 -0.44 4.94
N ARG A 262 4.93 -0.01 3.76
CA ARG A 262 5.86 0.29 2.66
C ARG A 262 6.31 1.75 2.60
N ILE A 263 6.27 2.50 3.70
CA ILE A 263 6.51 3.96 3.66
C ILE A 263 7.93 4.27 3.17
N LEU A 264 8.95 3.64 3.76
CA LEU A 264 10.35 3.86 3.36
C LEU A 264 10.55 3.56 1.88
N GLN A 265 10.16 2.37 1.44
CA GLN A 265 10.37 1.88 0.08
C GLN A 265 9.60 2.71 -0.98
N ARG A 266 8.49 3.35 -0.59
CA ARG A 266 7.69 4.20 -1.48
C ARG A 266 8.19 5.64 -1.57
N THR A 267 8.98 6.11 -0.60
CA THR A 267 9.34 7.53 -0.49
C THR A 267 10.84 7.79 -0.60
N LEU A 268 11.66 6.83 -0.19
CA LEU A 268 13.10 6.96 -0.06
C LEU A 268 13.83 5.81 -0.77
N TYR A 269 15.06 6.09 -1.18
CA TYR A 269 16.06 5.08 -1.47
C TYR A 269 16.69 4.65 -0.15
N THR A 270 16.77 3.35 0.07
CA THR A 270 17.34 2.76 1.27
C THR A 270 18.50 1.83 0.92
N ALA A 271 19.47 1.71 1.82
CA ALA A 271 20.50 0.69 1.77
C ALA A 271 21.02 0.40 3.17
N THR A 272 21.33 -0.86 3.43
CA THR A 272 21.95 -1.29 4.69
C THR A 272 23.39 -1.68 4.41
N ALA A 273 24.34 -1.07 5.11
CA ALA A 273 25.77 -1.37 4.94
C ALA A 273 26.55 -1.20 6.25
N PRO A 274 27.41 -2.17 6.64
CA PRO A 274 27.59 -3.49 6.04
C PRO A 274 26.32 -4.36 6.14
N ALA A 275 26.27 -5.45 5.39
CA ALA A 275 25.17 -6.41 5.48
C ALA A 275 25.04 -6.98 6.91
N TYR A 276 23.85 -7.46 7.28
CA TYR A 276 23.57 -8.15 8.55
C TYR A 276 23.77 -7.29 9.82
N GLY A 277 22.97 -6.23 9.96
CA GLY A 277 22.96 -5.40 11.18
C GLY A 277 23.75 -4.10 11.08
N GLY A 278 24.24 -3.73 9.90
CA GLY A 278 24.71 -2.36 9.66
C GLY A 278 23.58 -1.33 9.71
N PRO A 279 23.91 -0.03 9.79
CA PRO A 279 22.91 1.04 9.76
C PRO A 279 22.10 1.04 8.46
N LEU A 280 20.84 1.46 8.57
CA LEU A 280 19.95 1.74 7.45
C LEU A 280 20.19 3.17 6.99
N TYR A 281 20.85 3.32 5.87
CA TYR A 281 21.00 4.59 5.19
C TYR A 281 19.77 4.87 4.35
N VAL A 282 19.24 6.09 4.46
CA VAL A 282 18.09 6.53 3.71
C VAL A 282 18.39 7.84 2.99
N SER A 283 17.91 7.96 1.76
CA SER A 283 17.95 9.22 1.04
C SER A 283 16.80 9.30 0.06
N THR A 284 16.24 10.46 -0.15
CA THR A 284 15.24 10.64 -1.22
C THR A 284 15.87 10.63 -2.63
N LYS A 285 17.20 10.56 -2.75
CA LYS A 285 17.93 10.40 -4.01
C LYS A 285 18.92 9.25 -3.92
N LYS A 286 18.97 8.42 -4.97
CA LYS A 286 20.01 7.40 -5.14
C LYS A 286 21.42 7.97 -4.99
N THR A 287 21.71 9.12 -5.59
CA THR A 287 23.05 9.74 -5.51
C THR A 287 23.39 10.24 -4.11
N GLY A 288 22.39 10.62 -3.30
CA GLY A 288 22.61 10.96 -1.89
C GLY A 288 23.01 9.72 -1.10
N LEU A 289 22.29 8.61 -1.31
CA LEU A 289 22.60 7.32 -0.72
C LEU A 289 24.00 6.81 -1.08
N MET A 290 24.37 6.86 -2.36
CA MET A 290 25.70 6.41 -2.81
C MET A 290 26.87 7.22 -2.22
N LYS A 291 26.65 8.46 -1.81
CA LYS A 291 27.69 9.32 -1.20
C LYS A 291 27.96 8.98 0.26
N ILE A 292 26.96 8.43 0.96
CA ILE A 292 27.04 8.14 2.40
C ILE A 292 27.37 6.69 2.69
N LEU A 293 27.14 5.79 1.72
CA LEU A 293 27.50 4.40 1.88
C LEU A 293 29.01 4.25 2.06
N PRO A 294 29.46 3.42 3.03
CA PRO A 294 30.87 3.18 3.24
C PRO A 294 31.50 2.61 1.96
N ALA A 295 32.55 3.27 1.48
CA ALA A 295 33.32 2.77 0.34
C ALA A 295 34.14 1.56 0.76
N PHE A 296 34.06 0.47 0.00
CA PHE A 296 35.06 -0.60 0.07
C PHE A 296 36.41 0.00 -0.33
N LYS A 297 37.34 0.11 0.62
CA LYS A 297 38.74 0.40 0.36
C LYS A 297 39.49 -0.91 0.18
#